data_AF-A0A3C2DBK2-F1
#
_entry.id   AF-A0A3C2DBK2-F1
#
_cell.length_a   1.000
_cell.length_b   1.000
_cell.length_c   1.000
_cell.angle_alpha   90.00
_cell.angle_beta   90.00
_cell.angle_gamma   90.00
#
_symmetry.space_group_name_H-M   'P 1'
#
loop_
_entity.id
_entity.type
_entity.pdbx_description
1 polymer ?
#
loop_
_entity_poly.entity_id
_entity_poly.type
_entity_poly.pdbx_seq_one_letter_code
_entity_poly.pdbx_strand_id
1 'polypeptide(L)' 'DLVVEELLALGARPERTGRGSVSVGLTTRLLYAANLFLRCATRVLVRIDRFTVRSFADLERRITAIDWSPW' A
#
# COMPACT_ATOMS: atom_id res chain seq x y z
N ASP A 1 9.18 -2.62 -15.65
CA ASP A 1 9.21 -2.45 -14.17
C ASP A 1 8.41 -3.61 -13.59
N LEU A 2 9.07 -4.73 -13.22
CA LEU A 2 8.44 -6.06 -13.18
C LEU A 2 7.15 -6.14 -12.35
N VAL A 3 7.16 -5.56 -11.15
CA VAL A 3 5.97 -5.54 -10.27
C VAL A 3 4.81 -4.76 -10.88
N VAL A 4 5.08 -3.68 -11.64
CA VAL A 4 4.05 -2.89 -12.32
C VAL A 4 3.37 -3.76 -13.40
N GLU A 5 4.15 -4.51 -14.16
CA GLU A 5 3.64 -5.41 -15.20
C GLU A 5 2.79 -6.53 -14.61
N GLU A 6 3.23 -7.15 -13.51
CA GLU A 6 2.45 -8.16 -12.79
C GLU A 6 1.12 -7.59 -12.24
N LEU A 7 1.14 -6.38 -11.67
CA LEU A 7 -0.07 -5.72 -11.18
C LEU A 7 -1.06 -5.41 -12.30
N LEU A 8 -0.59 -4.96 -13.46
CA LEU A 8 -1.42 -4.75 -14.65
C LEU A 8 -2.03 -6.06 -15.15
N ALA A 9 -1.26 -7.15 -15.16
CA ALA A 9 -1.75 -8.48 -15.54
C ALA A 9 -2.82 -9.03 -14.57
N LEU A 10 -2.77 -8.64 -13.29
CA LEU A 10 -3.82 -8.94 -12.30
C LEU A 10 -5.06 -8.04 -12.45
N GLY A 11 -5.05 -7.08 -13.37
CA GLY A 11 -6.14 -6.13 -13.57
C GLY A 11 -6.15 -4.94 -12.60
N ALA A 12 -5.07 -4.75 -11.84
CA ALA A 12 -4.88 -3.57 -11.00
C ALA A 12 -4.36 -2.39 -11.83
N ARG A 13 -4.49 -1.17 -11.30
CA ARG A 13 -4.01 0.06 -11.95
C ARG A 13 -2.99 0.77 -11.04
N PRO A 14 -1.68 0.53 -11.24
CA PRO A 14 -0.64 1.20 -10.47
C PRO A 14 -0.77 2.72 -10.54
N GLU A 15 -0.74 3.38 -9.38
CA GLU A 15 -0.95 4.83 -9.25
C GLU A 15 0.38 5.58 -9.24
N ARG A 16 1.39 5.03 -8.54
CA ARG A 16 2.69 5.67 -8.38
C ARG A 16 3.79 4.66 -8.18
N THR A 17 4.85 4.78 -8.97
CA THR A 17 6.11 4.07 -8.75
C THR A 17 7.08 4.93 -7.94
N GLY A 18 7.84 4.29 -7.07
CA GLY A 18 8.93 4.88 -6.30
C GLY A 18 10.10 3.91 -6.25
N ARG A 19 11.25 4.36 -5.74
CA ARG A 19 12.40 3.46 -5.56
C ARG A 19 12.01 2.29 -4.66
N GLY A 20 11.97 1.08 -5.23
CA GLY A 20 11.63 -0.16 -4.54
C GLY A 20 10.17 -0.30 -4.10
N SER A 21 9.24 0.50 -4.63
CA SER A 21 7.82 0.39 -4.27
C SER A 21 6.87 0.81 -5.37
N VAL A 22 5.68 0.20 -5.37
CA VAL A 22 4.55 0.59 -6.22
C VAL A 22 3.34 0.80 -5.32
N SER A 23 2.68 1.96 -5.46
CA SER A 23 1.39 2.22 -4.81
C SER A 23 0.26 1.95 -5.80
N VAL A 24 -0.78 1.28 -5.34
CA VAL A 24 -1.91 0.82 -6.15
C VAL A 24 -3.15 0.69 -5.29
N GLY A 25 -4.30 1.17 -5.78
CA GLY A 25 -5.60 0.88 -5.21
C GLY A 25 -6.07 -0.52 -5.58
N LEU A 26 -6.42 -1.33 -4.58
CA LEU A 26 -6.89 -2.70 -4.76
C LEU A 26 -8.23 -2.90 -4.05
N THR A 27 -9.10 -3.70 -4.65
CA THR A 27 -10.21 -4.31 -3.92
C THR A 27 -9.67 -5.42 -3.00
N THR A 28 -10.44 -5.86 -2.01
CA THR A 28 -10.06 -7.00 -1.14
C THR A 28 -9.70 -8.25 -1.94
N ARG A 29 -10.46 -8.55 -3.01
CA ARG A 29 -10.14 -9.67 -3.91
C ARG A 29 -8.77 -9.50 -4.56
N LEU A 30 -8.48 -8.31 -5.07
CA LEU A 30 -7.19 -8.02 -5.71
C LEU A 30 -6.04 -7.97 -4.71
N LEU A 31 -6.27 -7.57 -3.45
CA LEU A 31 -5.28 -7.65 -2.38
C LEU A 31 -4.85 -9.10 -2.12
N TYR A 32 -5.80 -10.02 -2.02
CA TYR A 32 -5.49 -11.44 -1.88
C TYR A 32 -4.81 -12.01 -3.14
N ALA A 33 -5.30 -11.65 -4.33
CA ALA A 33 -4.66 -12.08 -5.58
C ALA A 33 -3.22 -11.56 -5.70
N ALA A 34 -2.94 -10.32 -5.28
CA ALA A 34 -1.60 -9.75 -5.28
C ALA A 34 -0.66 -10.53 -4.35
N ASN A 35 -1.12 -10.89 -3.14
CA ASN A 35 -0.32 -11.72 -2.24
C ASN A 35 -0.03 -13.12 -2.81
N LEU A 36 -0.98 -13.70 -3.55
CA LEU A 36 -0.84 -15.05 -4.10
C LEU A 36 -0.01 -15.12 -5.39
N PHE A 37 -0.13 -14.11 -6.26
CA PHE A 37 0.34 -14.21 -7.64
C PHE A 37 1.51 -13.31 -8.00
N LEU A 38 1.83 -12.26 -7.22
CA LEU A 38 3.01 -11.44 -7.48
C LEU A 38 4.28 -12.25 -7.15
N ARG A 39 5.21 -12.33 -8.09
CA ARG A 39 6.46 -13.08 -7.93
C ARG A 39 7.63 -12.17 -7.65
N CYS A 40 7.55 -10.92 -8.09
CA CYS A 40 8.63 -9.94 -7.94
C CYS A 40 8.46 -9.03 -6.72
N ALA A 41 7.27 -8.97 -6.12
CA ALA A 41 7.04 -8.18 -4.92
C ALA A 41 7.52 -8.92 -3.67
N THR A 42 8.36 -8.28 -2.84
CA THR A 42 8.82 -8.88 -1.56
C THR A 42 7.73 -8.89 -0.49
N ARG A 43 6.80 -7.93 -0.52
CA ARG A 43 5.68 -7.80 0.42
C ARG A 43 4.56 -6.94 -0.16
N VAL A 44 3.33 -7.21 0.26
CA VAL A 44 2.15 -6.39 -0.03
C VAL A 44 1.67 -5.78 1.28
N LEU A 45 1.63 -4.45 1.38
CA LEU A 45 1.22 -3.73 2.59
C LEU A 45 0.02 -2.85 2.30
N VAL A 46 -0.94 -2.83 3.22
CA VAL A 46 -2.05 -1.87 3.17
C VAL A 46 -1.62 -0.59 3.85
N ARG A 47 -1.69 0.53 3.12
CA ARG A 47 -1.41 1.85 3.67
C ARG A 47 -2.65 2.37 4.38
N ILE A 48 -2.58 2.44 5.71
CA ILE A 48 -3.68 2.93 6.56
C ILE A 48 -3.84 4.45 6.41
N ASP A 49 -2.74 5.20 6.46
CA ASP A 49 -2.74 6.65 6.30
C ASP A 49 -1.39 7.17 5.77
N ARG A 50 -1.34 8.45 5.38
CA ARG A 50 -0.14 9.19 5.02
C ARG A 50 -0.25 10.64 5.47
N PHE A 51 0.66 11.06 6.34
CA PHE A 51 0.73 12.44 6.82
C PHE A 51 2.17 12.93 6.98
N THR A 52 2.34 14.24 6.98
CA THR A 52 3.61 14.91 7.28
C THR A 52 3.67 15.23 8.77
N VAL A 53 4.80 14.93 9.38
CA VAL A 53 5.07 15.16 10.81
C VAL A 53 6.26 16.10 10.95
N ARG A 54 6.17 17.05 11.89
CA ARG A 54 7.30 17.97 12.20
C ARG A 54 7.83 17.84 13.63
N SER A 55 7.15 17.08 14.48
CA SER A 55 7.58 16.80 15.85
C SER A 55 7.00 15.48 16.31
N PHE A 56 7.58 14.89 17.35
CA PHE A 56 7.05 13.66 17.93
C PHE A 56 5.62 13.82 18.47
N ALA A 57 5.30 14.96 19.10
CA ALA A 57 3.93 15.24 19.56
C ALA A 57 2.89 15.31 18.41
N ASP A 58 3.30 15.77 17.22
CA ASP A 58 2.44 15.74 16.02
C ASP A 58 2.24 14.30 15.50
N LEU A 59 3.28 13.45 15.58
CA LEU A 59 3.16 12.02 15.26
C LEU A 59 2.15 11.33 16.17
N GLU A 60 2.30 11.48 17.49
CA GLU A 60 1.42 10.85 18.49
C GLU A 60 -0.03 11.25 18.25
N ARG A 61 -0.29 12.57 18.13
CA ARG A 61 -1.62 13.08 17.86
C ARG A 61 -2.25 12.49 16.60
N ARG A 62 -1.48 12.35 15.51
CA ARG A 62 -1.98 11.82 14.24
C ARG A 62 -2.24 10.32 14.31
N ILE A 63 -1.35 9.55 14.93
CA ILE A 63 -1.53 8.10 15.11
C ILE A 63 -2.75 7.79 15.98
N THR A 64 -2.94 8.53 17.07
CA THR A 64 -4.09 8.33 17.97
C THR A 64 -5.42 8.72 17.31
N ALA A 65 -5.40 9.61 16.30
CA ALA A 65 -6.60 10.02 15.58
C ALA A 65 -7.08 9.02 14.52
N ILE A 66 -6.28 8.02 14.17
CA ILE A 66 -6.69 6.95 13.25
C ILE A 66 -7.70 6.05 13.96
N ASP A 67 -8.82 5.76 13.31
CA ASP A 67 -9.71 4.68 13.74
C ASP A 67 -9.09 3.33 13.37
N TRP A 68 -8.63 2.62 14.40
CA TRP A 68 -7.98 1.31 14.26
C TRP A 68 -8.98 0.15 14.21
N SER A 69 -10.25 0.37 14.57
CA SER A 69 -11.27 -0.68 14.68
C SER A 69 -11.48 -1.52 13.40
N PRO A 70 -11.38 -0.96 12.17
CA PRO A 70 -11.57 -1.73 10.93
C PRO A 70 -10.39 -2.61 10.51
N TRP A 71 -9.26 -2.57 11.22
CA TRP A 71 -7.99 -3.19 10.84
C TRP A 71 -7.60 -4.33 11.77
#